data_AF-A0A9P9DDC9-F1
#
_entry.id   AF-A0A9P9DDC9-F1
#
_cell.length_a   1.000
_cell.length_b   1.000
_cell.length_c   1.000
_cell.angle_alpha   90.00
_cell.angle_beta   90.00
_cell.angle_gamma   90.00
#
_symmetry.space_group_name_H-M   'P 1'
#
loop_
_entity.id
_entity.type
_entity.pdbx_description
1 polymer ?
#
loop_
_entity_poly.entity_id
_entity_poly.type
_entity_poly.pdbx_seq_one_letter_code
_entity_poly.pdbx_strand_id
1 'polypeptide(L)'
;MYFLKLLTRGERGRIMVHGEYESLKAIHAVSPELAPEPYAYGSFESGRLKTHFLLTQFRPIGQQPPAPVAFTKLLADLHRRSQSPTGRFGFHTTISHVTLPQITDVWEESWAVLYQRQFAHMVELDEERNGILTSFQRLARFTIDKVIPRLLEPLQSHGRSIKPCLVHGDLWDENTSTDISTGAPFIFDACSFYAHNELDLGNWRSLRHRLSRREYVESYKHFFPPSEPVQEWDDRNRLYSLRYELTYMIIMPGRYAGQRQCIEDSMLFLCQKYFPDEVLTAGLKDATSPELAECMKHP
;
A
#
# COMPACT_ATOMS: atom_id res chain seq x y z
N MET A 1 -24.81 -4.14 -15.99
CA MET A 1 -23.77 -5.01 -16.61
C MET A 1 -22.83 -5.46 -15.50
N TYR A 2 -22.29 -6.67 -15.57
CA TYR A 2 -21.49 -7.27 -14.50
C TYR A 2 -20.04 -7.49 -14.95
N PHE A 3 -19.10 -7.35 -14.02
CA PHE A 3 -17.71 -7.76 -14.19
C PHE A 3 -17.45 -8.99 -13.30
N LEU A 4 -16.81 -10.01 -13.87
CA LEU A 4 -16.56 -11.29 -13.20
C LEU A 4 -15.05 -11.59 -13.25
N LYS A 5 -14.43 -11.69 -12.07
CA LYS A 5 -13.05 -12.14 -11.89
C LYS A 5 -13.06 -13.60 -11.44
N LEU A 6 -12.25 -14.45 -12.09
CA LEU A 6 -12.12 -15.88 -11.79
C LEU A 6 -10.67 -16.21 -11.39
N LEU A 7 -10.49 -16.95 -10.30
CA LEU A 7 -9.19 -17.37 -9.80
C LEU A 7 -9.13 -18.87 -9.52
N THR A 8 -8.12 -19.55 -10.09
CA THR A 8 -7.84 -20.98 -9.91
C THR A 8 -6.58 -21.22 -9.06
N ARG A 9 -6.42 -20.43 -7.99
CA ARG A 9 -5.21 -20.42 -7.13
C ARG A 9 -5.40 -21.10 -5.77
N GLY A 10 -6.30 -22.08 -5.69
CA GLY A 10 -6.64 -22.76 -4.43
C GLY A 10 -6.98 -21.77 -3.31
N GLU A 11 -6.51 -22.04 -2.10
CA GLU A 11 -6.80 -21.21 -0.92
C GLU A 11 -6.37 -19.75 -1.07
N ARG A 12 -5.25 -19.48 -1.76
CA ARG A 12 -4.83 -18.10 -2.06
C ARG A 12 -5.87 -17.37 -2.91
N GLY A 13 -6.43 -18.05 -3.91
CA GLY A 13 -7.51 -17.49 -4.73
C GLY A 13 -8.76 -17.16 -3.90
N ARG A 14 -9.09 -17.99 -2.91
CA ARG A 14 -10.20 -17.76 -1.97
C ARG A 14 -9.98 -16.51 -1.12
N ILE A 15 -8.78 -16.36 -0.55
CA ILE A 15 -8.40 -15.19 0.27
C ILE A 15 -8.45 -13.92 -0.58
N MET A 16 -7.93 -13.96 -1.82
CA MET A 16 -7.94 -12.81 -2.73
C MET A 16 -9.36 -12.32 -3.03
N VAL A 17 -10.27 -13.20 -3.48
CA VAL A 17 -11.65 -12.76 -3.80
C VAL A 17 -12.42 -12.28 -2.57
N HIS A 18 -12.20 -12.91 -1.41
CA HIS A 18 -12.87 -12.52 -0.16
C HIS A 18 -12.36 -11.15 0.32
N GLY A 19 -11.04 -10.95 0.33
CA GLY A 19 -10.43 -9.69 0.74
C GLY A 19 -10.83 -8.53 -0.17
N GLU A 20 -10.83 -8.73 -1.50
CA GLU A 20 -11.26 -7.71 -2.46
C GLU A 20 -12.76 -7.40 -2.33
N TYR A 21 -13.61 -8.41 -2.15
CA TYR A 21 -15.04 -8.22 -1.89
C TYR A 21 -15.30 -7.36 -0.65
N GLU A 22 -14.68 -7.69 0.47
CA GLU A 22 -14.85 -6.94 1.72
C GLU A 22 -14.22 -5.53 1.63
N SER A 23 -13.15 -5.37 0.85
CA SER A 23 -12.53 -4.07 0.57
C SER A 23 -13.48 -3.15 -0.21
N LEU A 24 -14.01 -3.64 -1.34
CA LEU A 24 -14.96 -2.90 -2.16
C LEU A 24 -16.23 -2.57 -1.38
N LYS A 25 -16.70 -3.49 -0.54
CA LYS A 25 -17.89 -3.29 0.30
C LYS A 25 -17.65 -2.18 1.32
N ALA A 26 -16.49 -2.15 1.95
CA ALA A 26 -16.11 -1.10 2.88
C ALA A 26 -15.99 0.28 2.18
N ILE A 27 -15.36 0.34 1.00
CA ILE A 27 -15.26 1.58 0.22
C ILE A 27 -16.64 2.06 -0.21
N HIS A 28 -17.46 1.16 -0.79
CA HIS A 28 -18.79 1.48 -1.30
C HIS A 28 -19.73 1.96 -0.19
N ALA A 29 -19.61 1.45 1.04
CA ALA A 29 -20.39 1.93 2.18
C ALA A 29 -20.08 3.41 2.55
N VAL A 30 -18.87 3.89 2.25
CA VAL A 30 -18.47 5.29 2.50
C VAL A 30 -18.70 6.15 1.27
N SER A 31 -18.33 5.66 0.08
CA SER A 31 -18.35 6.41 -1.17
C SER A 31 -18.79 5.50 -2.33
N PRO A 32 -20.12 5.30 -2.52
CA PRO A 32 -20.66 4.42 -3.54
C PRO A 32 -20.13 4.70 -4.96
N GLU A 33 -19.96 5.97 -5.30
CA GLU A 33 -19.49 6.42 -6.62
C GLU A 33 -18.00 6.13 -6.87
N LEU A 34 -17.20 5.88 -5.83
CA LEU A 34 -15.75 5.79 -5.93
C LEU A 34 -15.25 4.37 -6.23
N ALA A 35 -16.05 3.33 -6.05
CA ALA A 35 -15.66 1.95 -6.35
C ALA A 35 -16.83 1.18 -6.97
N PRO A 36 -16.57 0.14 -7.79
CA PRO A 36 -17.62 -0.76 -8.25
C PRO A 36 -18.38 -1.40 -7.09
N GLU A 37 -19.71 -1.43 -7.17
CA GLU A 37 -20.53 -2.17 -6.20
C GLU A 37 -20.16 -3.67 -6.22
N PRO A 38 -19.79 -4.27 -5.08
CA PRO A 38 -19.56 -5.71 -5.01
C PRO A 38 -20.89 -6.45 -4.82
N TYR A 39 -21.18 -7.42 -5.68
CA TYR A 39 -22.44 -8.16 -5.63
C TYR A 39 -22.31 -9.52 -4.94
N ALA A 40 -21.24 -10.27 -5.25
CA ALA A 40 -21.03 -11.60 -4.70
C ALA A 40 -19.58 -12.05 -4.82
N TYR A 41 -19.18 -12.96 -3.94
CA TYR A 41 -17.97 -13.77 -4.10
C TYR A 41 -18.30 -15.21 -3.73
N GLY A 42 -17.49 -16.16 -4.18
CA GLY A 42 -17.73 -17.57 -3.85
C GLY A 42 -16.77 -18.52 -4.53
N SER A 43 -17.14 -19.80 -4.50
CA SER A 43 -16.38 -20.87 -5.13
C SER A 43 -17.31 -21.80 -5.88
N PHE A 44 -16.86 -22.33 -7.01
CA PHE A 44 -17.53 -23.40 -7.75
C PHE A 44 -16.50 -24.37 -8.32
N GLU A 45 -16.97 -25.56 -8.68
CA GLU A 45 -16.16 -26.54 -9.39
C GLU A 45 -16.37 -26.39 -10.90
N SER A 46 -15.28 -26.20 -11.64
CA SER A 46 -15.28 -26.18 -13.10
C SER A 46 -14.40 -27.33 -13.59
N GLY A 47 -15.01 -28.49 -13.83
CA GLY A 47 -14.28 -29.73 -14.06
C GLY A 47 -13.49 -30.14 -12.82
N ARG A 48 -12.16 -30.35 -12.95
CA ARG A 48 -11.28 -30.73 -11.82
C ARG A 48 -10.69 -29.54 -11.05
N LEU A 49 -11.01 -28.30 -11.43
CA LEU A 49 -10.41 -27.10 -10.85
C LEU A 49 -11.42 -26.39 -9.94
N LYS A 50 -11.10 -26.31 -8.65
CA LYS A 50 -11.79 -25.41 -7.72
C LYS A 50 -11.49 -23.97 -8.15
N THR A 51 -12.54 -23.24 -8.50
CA THR A 51 -12.47 -21.87 -9.02
C THR A 51 -13.17 -20.94 -8.04
N HIS A 52 -12.52 -19.82 -7.74
CA HIS A 52 -13.04 -18.75 -6.90
C HIS A 52 -13.48 -17.59 -7.78
N PHE A 53 -14.54 -16.88 -7.38
CA PHE A 53 -15.04 -15.75 -8.16
C PHE A 53 -15.32 -14.51 -7.30
N LEU A 54 -15.23 -13.36 -7.95
CA LEU A 54 -15.73 -12.07 -7.49
C LEU A 54 -16.60 -11.48 -8.60
N LEU A 55 -17.82 -11.07 -8.26
CA LEU A 55 -18.79 -10.44 -9.14
C LEU A 55 -19.03 -9.00 -8.66
N THR A 56 -18.82 -8.02 -9.54
CA THR A 56 -18.98 -6.60 -9.24
C THR A 56 -19.76 -5.87 -10.33
N GLN A 57 -20.12 -4.62 -10.07
CA GLN A 57 -20.60 -3.68 -11.06
C GLN A 57 -19.57 -3.54 -12.18
N PHE A 58 -20.00 -3.74 -13.42
CA PHE A 58 -19.17 -3.35 -14.55
C PHE A 58 -19.17 -1.82 -14.69
N ARG A 59 -17.99 -1.23 -14.67
CA ARG A 59 -17.77 0.20 -14.97
C ARG A 59 -16.87 0.35 -16.18
N PRO A 60 -17.32 1.00 -17.27
CA PRO A 60 -16.50 1.18 -18.45
C PRO A 60 -15.32 2.12 -18.16
N ILE A 61 -14.10 1.62 -18.35
CA ILE A 61 -12.83 2.34 -18.14
C ILE A 61 -12.68 3.46 -19.17
N GLY A 62 -12.56 4.70 -18.71
CA GLY A 62 -12.28 5.89 -19.52
C GLY A 62 -10.83 6.35 -19.36
N GLN A 63 -10.64 7.62 -19.00
CA GLN A 63 -9.31 8.17 -18.75
C GLN A 63 -8.64 7.49 -17.56
N GLN A 64 -7.42 7.01 -17.76
CA GLN A 64 -6.62 6.33 -16.75
C GLN A 64 -5.17 6.86 -16.77
N PRO A 65 -4.67 7.49 -15.69
CA PRO A 65 -5.39 7.86 -14.46
C PRO A 65 -6.37 9.03 -14.67
N PRO A 66 -7.37 9.22 -13.79
CA PRO A 66 -8.25 10.38 -13.83
C PRO A 66 -7.50 11.71 -13.59
N ALA A 67 -8.16 12.83 -13.89
CA ALA A 67 -7.59 14.17 -13.64
C ALA A 67 -7.24 14.38 -12.15
N PRO A 68 -6.06 14.98 -11.82
CA PRO A 68 -5.54 15.04 -10.45
C PRO A 68 -6.51 15.61 -9.42
N VAL A 69 -7.12 16.77 -9.70
CA VAL A 69 -8.00 17.46 -8.74
C VAL A 69 -9.27 16.66 -8.45
N ALA A 70 -9.95 16.17 -9.50
CA ALA A 70 -11.18 15.41 -9.34
C ALA A 70 -10.96 14.11 -8.56
N PHE A 71 -9.89 13.38 -8.89
CA PHE A 71 -9.54 12.13 -8.24
C PHE A 71 -9.12 12.31 -6.78
N THR A 72 -8.14 13.18 -6.53
CA THR A 72 -7.57 13.35 -5.19
C THR A 72 -8.56 13.98 -4.20
N LYS A 73 -9.53 14.77 -4.69
CA LYS A 73 -10.66 15.25 -3.87
C LYS A 73 -11.50 14.08 -3.35
N LEU A 74 -11.86 13.12 -4.20
CA LEU A 74 -12.66 11.95 -3.80
C LEU A 74 -11.86 10.99 -2.91
N LEU A 75 -10.57 10.80 -3.20
CA LEU A 75 -9.68 10.00 -2.34
C LEU A 75 -9.54 10.60 -0.94
N ALA A 76 -9.28 11.90 -0.85
CA ALA A 76 -9.20 12.60 0.43
C ALA A 76 -10.54 12.55 1.19
N ASP A 77 -11.67 12.63 0.48
CA ASP A 77 -13.00 12.49 1.06
C ASP A 77 -13.26 11.08 1.62
N LEU A 78 -12.86 10.02 0.91
CA LEU A 78 -12.90 8.64 1.42
C LEU A 78 -12.10 8.52 2.74
N HIS A 79 -10.86 8.99 2.75
CA HIS A 79 -10.00 8.94 3.92
C HIS A 79 -10.59 9.75 5.10
N ARG A 80 -11.21 10.90 4.83
CA ARG A 80 -11.85 11.72 5.87
C ARG A 80 -13.14 11.11 6.42
N ARG A 81 -14.01 10.59 5.55
CA ARG A 81 -15.36 10.13 5.94
C ARG A 81 -15.39 8.70 6.47
N SER A 82 -14.48 7.83 6.02
CA SER A 82 -14.41 6.45 6.51
C SER A 82 -14.20 6.39 8.02
N GLN A 83 -14.84 5.45 8.71
CA GLN A 83 -14.71 5.29 10.17
C GLN A 83 -14.37 3.85 10.48
N SER A 84 -13.26 3.61 11.18
CA SER A 84 -12.95 2.27 11.67
C SER A 84 -14.05 1.79 12.61
N PRO A 85 -14.62 0.59 12.41
CA PRO A 85 -15.72 0.07 13.24
C PRO A 85 -15.30 -0.16 14.69
N THR A 86 -14.00 -0.24 14.97
CA THR A 86 -13.42 -0.42 16.31
C THR A 86 -12.70 0.83 16.82
N GLY A 87 -12.58 1.87 16.00
CA GLY A 87 -11.69 3.01 16.26
C GLY A 87 -10.19 2.67 16.20
N ARG A 88 -9.81 1.46 15.78
CA ARG A 88 -8.42 0.95 15.71
C ARG A 88 -7.98 0.72 14.27
N PHE A 89 -6.67 0.57 14.06
CA PHE A 89 -6.09 0.19 12.78
C PHE A 89 -6.25 -1.31 12.53
N GLY A 90 -6.41 -1.69 11.26
CA GLY A 90 -6.62 -3.08 10.84
C GLY A 90 -7.93 -3.29 10.08
N PHE A 91 -8.41 -4.54 10.06
CA PHE A 91 -9.57 -4.98 9.28
C PHE A 91 -10.17 -6.25 9.91
N HIS A 92 -11.38 -6.62 9.48
CA HIS A 92 -12.06 -7.82 10.01
C HIS A 92 -11.68 -9.11 9.29
N THR A 93 -10.90 -9.03 8.20
CA THR A 93 -10.42 -10.19 7.44
C THR A 93 -9.03 -9.91 6.88
N THR A 94 -8.30 -10.98 6.58
CA THR A 94 -7.06 -10.91 5.81
C THR A 94 -7.36 -10.43 4.40
N ILE A 95 -6.62 -9.42 3.94
CA ILE A 95 -6.57 -9.00 2.53
C ILE A 95 -5.30 -9.53 1.87
N SER A 96 -5.24 -9.51 0.54
CA SER A 96 -4.02 -9.80 -0.23
C SER A 96 -3.61 -8.60 -1.05
N HIS A 97 -2.33 -8.22 -0.96
CA HIS A 97 -1.73 -7.32 -1.95
C HIS A 97 -1.17 -8.18 -3.08
N VAL A 98 -1.82 -8.12 -4.25
CA VAL A 98 -1.63 -9.09 -5.33
C VAL A 98 -1.83 -10.52 -4.81
N THR A 99 -0.79 -11.36 -4.74
CA THR A 99 -0.89 -12.74 -4.25
C THR A 99 -0.37 -12.92 -2.82
N LEU A 100 0.01 -11.83 -2.13
CA LEU A 100 0.62 -11.88 -0.81
C LEU A 100 -0.40 -11.52 0.27
N PRO A 101 -0.80 -12.49 1.12
CA PRO A 101 -1.62 -12.20 2.29
C PRO A 101 -0.95 -11.18 3.20
N GLN A 102 -1.72 -10.22 3.70
CA GLN A 102 -1.25 -9.14 4.58
C GLN A 102 -1.84 -9.30 5.98
N ILE A 103 -1.06 -9.04 7.03
CA ILE A 103 -1.56 -9.01 8.41
C ILE A 103 -2.53 -7.85 8.56
N THR A 104 -3.83 -8.13 8.55
CA THR A 104 -4.89 -7.12 8.56
C THR A 104 -6.10 -7.54 9.39
N ASP A 105 -6.33 -8.83 9.59
CA ASP A 105 -7.32 -9.45 10.49
C ASP A 105 -6.98 -9.30 11.98
N VAL A 106 -6.54 -8.11 12.35
CA VAL A 106 -6.16 -7.72 13.72
C VAL A 106 -6.67 -6.29 13.97
N TRP A 107 -6.77 -5.90 15.23
CA TRP A 107 -7.10 -4.53 15.60
C TRP A 107 -6.06 -3.97 16.56
N GLU A 108 -5.40 -2.90 16.15
CA GLU A 108 -4.26 -2.30 16.86
C GLU A 108 -4.47 -0.81 17.07
N GLU A 109 -4.12 -0.30 18.25
CA GLU A 109 -4.27 1.12 18.60
C GLU A 109 -3.12 1.96 18.04
N SER A 110 -1.91 1.38 18.01
CA SER A 110 -0.71 2.05 17.49
C SER A 110 -0.45 1.71 16.03
N TRP A 111 -0.50 2.72 15.16
CA TRP A 111 -0.14 2.55 13.75
C TRP A 111 1.31 2.10 13.59
N ALA A 112 2.23 2.60 14.43
CA ALA A 112 3.62 2.20 14.41
C ALA A 112 3.76 0.69 14.67
N VAL A 113 3.04 0.15 15.65
CA VAL A 113 3.05 -1.28 15.99
C VAL A 113 2.46 -2.12 14.86
N LEU A 114 1.31 -1.73 14.30
CA LEU A 114 0.71 -2.49 13.21
C LEU A 114 1.60 -2.48 11.96
N TYR A 115 2.12 -1.31 11.57
CA TYR A 115 2.99 -1.19 10.41
C TYR A 115 4.30 -1.97 10.61
N GLN A 116 4.89 -1.95 11.81
CA GLN A 116 6.07 -2.74 12.14
C GLN A 116 5.81 -4.25 11.94
N ARG A 117 4.69 -4.76 12.45
CA ARG A 117 4.28 -6.16 12.26
C ARG A 117 4.06 -6.50 10.78
N GLN A 118 3.37 -5.63 10.04
CA GLN A 118 3.13 -5.82 8.61
C GLN A 118 4.43 -5.81 7.80
N PHE A 119 5.36 -4.91 8.11
CA PHE A 119 6.63 -4.83 7.41
C PHE A 119 7.53 -6.02 7.72
N ALA A 120 7.58 -6.49 8.97
CA ALA A 120 8.30 -7.70 9.35
C ALA A 120 7.77 -8.93 8.60
N HIS A 121 6.45 -9.09 8.52
CA HIS A 121 5.81 -10.15 7.73
C HIS A 121 6.19 -10.10 6.24
N MET A 122 6.32 -8.90 5.65
CA MET A 122 6.77 -8.77 4.26
C MET A 122 8.23 -9.20 4.07
N VAL A 123 9.09 -8.97 5.06
CA VAL A 123 10.48 -9.46 5.04
C VAL A 123 10.52 -10.98 5.18
N GLU A 124 9.70 -11.56 6.06
CA GLU A 124 9.57 -13.03 6.20
C GLU A 124 9.10 -13.67 4.89
N LEU A 125 8.10 -13.09 4.22
CA LEU A 125 7.64 -13.56 2.91
C LEU A 125 8.71 -13.46 1.81
N ASP A 126 9.60 -12.46 1.87
CA ASP A 126 10.76 -12.37 0.97
C ASP A 126 11.75 -13.51 1.24
N GLU A 127 12.07 -13.78 2.51
CA GLU A 127 12.97 -14.85 2.90
C GLU A 127 12.46 -16.22 2.45
N GLU A 128 11.16 -16.50 2.66
CA GLU A 128 10.52 -17.74 2.23
C GLU A 128 10.61 -17.96 0.71
N ARG A 129 10.51 -16.86 -0.07
CA ARG A 129 10.39 -16.96 -1.53
C ARG A 129 11.72 -16.82 -2.27
N ASN A 130 12.59 -15.94 -1.80
CA ASN A 130 13.83 -15.54 -2.46
C ASN A 130 15.09 -15.98 -1.69
N GLY A 131 14.92 -16.58 -0.51
CA GLY A 131 16.01 -17.02 0.35
C GLY A 131 16.58 -15.90 1.22
N ILE A 132 17.44 -16.30 2.15
CA ILE A 132 18.03 -15.40 3.14
C ILE A 132 19.23 -14.66 2.55
N LEU A 133 19.19 -13.32 2.59
CA LEU A 133 20.33 -12.45 2.34
C LEU A 133 20.70 -11.67 3.61
N THR A 134 21.75 -12.09 4.31
CA THR A 134 22.11 -11.58 5.65
C THR A 134 22.34 -10.07 5.69
N SER A 135 22.88 -9.45 4.63
CA SER A 135 23.04 -7.99 4.57
C SER A 135 21.69 -7.26 4.56
N PHE A 136 20.77 -7.73 3.72
CA PHE A 136 19.42 -7.19 3.61
C PHE A 136 18.64 -7.37 4.90
N GLN A 137 18.70 -8.56 5.52
CA GLN A 137 18.02 -8.85 6.79
C GLN A 137 18.48 -7.94 7.92
N ARG A 138 19.78 -7.69 8.05
CA ARG A 138 20.28 -6.78 9.09
C ARG A 138 19.76 -5.36 8.90
N LEU A 139 19.75 -4.87 7.67
CA LEU A 139 19.22 -3.54 7.34
C LEU A 139 17.70 -3.46 7.54
N ALA A 140 16.96 -4.49 7.10
CA ALA A 140 15.52 -4.59 7.29
C ALA A 140 15.17 -4.66 8.78
N ARG A 141 15.88 -5.47 9.57
CA ARG A 141 15.68 -5.56 11.02
C ARG A 141 15.96 -4.24 11.72
N PHE A 142 17.04 -3.54 11.36
CA PHE A 142 17.33 -2.21 11.88
C PHE A 142 16.20 -1.23 11.52
N THR A 143 15.71 -1.27 10.29
CA THR A 143 14.58 -0.44 9.85
C THR A 143 13.32 -0.73 10.66
N ILE A 144 13.01 -2.02 10.90
CA ILE A 144 11.87 -2.48 11.69
C ILE A 144 11.98 -2.01 13.13
N ASP A 145 13.12 -2.21 13.78
CA ASP A 145 13.29 -1.99 15.22
C ASP A 145 13.52 -0.52 15.59
N LYS A 146 14.08 0.28 14.67
CA LYS A 146 14.54 1.65 14.95
C LYS A 146 13.80 2.69 14.12
N VAL A 147 13.83 2.56 12.80
CA VAL A 147 13.30 3.58 11.88
C VAL A 147 11.78 3.65 11.95
N ILE A 148 11.08 2.51 11.92
CA ILE A 148 9.61 2.48 11.96
C ILE A 148 9.07 3.16 13.23
N PRO A 149 9.48 2.78 14.46
CA PRO A 149 9.05 3.47 15.68
C PRO A 149 9.36 4.96 15.63
N ARG A 150 10.60 5.34 15.27
CA ARG A 150 11.02 6.74 15.25
C ARG A 150 10.19 7.59 14.30
N LEU A 151 9.82 7.08 13.12
CA LEU A 151 9.04 7.84 12.14
C LEU A 151 7.53 7.84 12.43
N LEU A 152 7.00 6.76 13.00
CA LEU A 152 5.55 6.56 13.08
C LEU A 152 4.96 6.83 14.47
N GLU A 153 5.69 6.61 15.56
CA GLU A 153 5.22 6.96 16.90
C GLU A 153 4.93 8.46 17.07
N PRO A 154 5.70 9.40 16.46
CA PRO A 154 5.36 10.82 16.47
C PRO A 154 3.94 11.14 16.00
N LEU A 155 3.34 10.34 15.11
CA LEU A 155 1.98 10.58 14.63
C LEU A 155 0.91 10.49 15.73
N GLN A 156 1.20 9.79 16.83
CA GLN A 156 0.28 9.52 17.94
C GLN A 156 0.87 9.92 19.31
N SER A 157 1.94 10.71 19.34
CA SER A 157 2.62 11.14 20.57
C SER A 157 2.67 12.66 20.70
N HIS A 158 3.00 13.15 21.89
CA HIS A 158 3.05 14.58 22.21
C HIS A 158 1.72 15.30 21.91
N GLY A 159 0.59 14.67 22.24
CA GLY A 159 -0.76 15.21 22.04
C GLY A 159 -1.28 15.11 20.60
N ARG A 160 -0.53 14.50 19.68
CA ARG A 160 -0.97 14.22 18.31
C ARG A 160 -1.76 12.92 18.25
N SER A 161 -2.63 12.83 17.25
CA SER A 161 -3.38 11.63 16.93
C SER A 161 -3.64 11.58 15.44
N ILE A 162 -3.56 10.37 14.87
CA ILE A 162 -4.05 10.07 13.53
C ILE A 162 -5.29 9.19 13.63
N LYS A 163 -6.21 9.38 12.69
CA LYS A 163 -7.43 8.57 12.57
C LYS A 163 -7.12 7.33 11.71
N PRO A 164 -7.51 6.12 12.14
CA PRO A 164 -7.59 4.97 11.25
C PRO A 164 -8.63 5.24 10.15
N CYS A 165 -8.18 5.47 8.93
CA CYS A 165 -9.02 5.69 7.77
C CYS A 165 -8.91 4.53 6.80
N LEU A 166 -9.98 4.28 6.06
CA LEU A 166 -10.02 3.23 5.05
C LEU A 166 -9.15 3.64 3.86
N VAL A 167 -8.03 2.94 3.65
CA VAL A 167 -7.15 3.13 2.48
C VAL A 167 -7.52 2.14 1.38
N HIS A 168 -7.12 2.42 0.14
CA HIS A 168 -7.27 1.48 -0.97
C HIS A 168 -6.32 0.28 -0.83
N GLY A 169 -5.08 0.51 -0.38
CA GLY A 169 -4.10 -0.55 -0.10
C GLY A 169 -3.22 -0.95 -1.27
N ASP A 170 -3.65 -0.69 -2.52
CA ASP A 170 -2.86 -0.88 -3.75
C ASP A 170 -3.09 0.26 -4.75
N LEU A 171 -2.94 1.51 -4.32
CA LEU A 171 -3.37 2.67 -5.12
C LEU A 171 -2.29 3.16 -6.08
N TRP A 172 -2.32 2.69 -7.33
CA TRP A 172 -1.47 3.17 -8.42
C TRP A 172 -2.31 3.48 -9.67
N ASP A 173 -1.71 4.06 -10.70
CA ASP A 173 -2.48 4.60 -11.83
C ASP A 173 -3.33 3.56 -12.57
N GLU A 174 -2.90 2.29 -12.66
CA GLU A 174 -3.71 1.24 -13.32
C GLU A 174 -4.89 0.73 -12.47
N ASN A 175 -4.96 1.10 -11.19
CA ASN A 175 -6.12 0.83 -10.31
C ASN A 175 -7.04 2.06 -10.18
N THR A 176 -6.89 3.05 -11.07
CA THR A 176 -7.71 4.28 -11.11
C THR A 176 -8.21 4.56 -12.52
N SER A 177 -9.46 4.98 -12.68
CA SER A 177 -9.98 5.42 -13.98
C SER A 177 -11.19 6.34 -13.83
N THR A 178 -11.62 7.03 -14.88
CA THR A 178 -12.95 7.64 -14.95
C THR A 178 -13.96 6.65 -15.51
N ASP A 179 -15.21 6.67 -15.05
CA ASP A 179 -16.29 5.96 -15.74
C ASP A 179 -16.66 6.68 -17.04
N ILE A 180 -16.66 5.99 -18.18
CA ILE A 180 -17.02 6.60 -19.49
C ILE A 180 -18.40 7.27 -19.43
N SER A 181 -19.35 6.69 -18.70
CA SER A 181 -20.75 7.11 -18.71
C SER A 181 -20.96 8.39 -17.89
N THR A 182 -20.21 8.56 -16.80
CA THR A 182 -20.41 9.68 -15.86
C THR A 182 -19.26 10.67 -15.84
N GLY A 183 -18.09 10.30 -16.36
CA GLY A 183 -16.84 11.05 -16.25
C GLY A 183 -16.24 11.05 -14.83
N ALA A 184 -16.86 10.38 -13.86
CA ALA A 184 -16.44 10.41 -12.46
C ALA A 184 -15.24 9.47 -12.21
N PRO A 185 -14.23 9.90 -11.43
CA PRO A 185 -13.14 9.02 -11.00
C PRO A 185 -13.64 7.86 -10.14
N PHE A 186 -13.04 6.68 -10.33
CA PHE A 186 -13.24 5.51 -9.50
C PHE A 186 -11.95 4.68 -9.39
N ILE A 187 -11.92 3.84 -8.35
CA ILE A 187 -10.84 2.92 -8.00
C ILE A 187 -11.35 1.48 -8.01
N PHE A 188 -10.46 0.52 -8.25
CA PHE A 188 -10.77 -0.90 -8.32
C PHE A 188 -9.54 -1.74 -7.95
N ASP A 189 -9.70 -3.05 -7.78
CA ASP A 189 -8.65 -3.96 -7.30
C ASP A 189 -8.13 -3.58 -5.89
N ALA A 190 -9.06 -3.20 -5.01
CA ALA A 190 -8.76 -2.77 -3.64
C ALA A 190 -8.34 -3.92 -2.72
N CYS A 191 -7.40 -3.62 -1.82
CA CYS A 191 -6.97 -4.49 -0.73
C CYS A 191 -6.98 -3.68 0.59
N SER A 192 -8.15 -3.13 0.88
CA SER A 192 -8.39 -2.10 1.87
C SER A 192 -8.29 -2.58 3.31
N PHE A 193 -7.84 -1.69 4.17
CA PHE A 193 -7.90 -1.81 5.63
C PHE A 193 -7.86 -0.41 6.26
N TYR A 194 -8.08 -0.32 7.57
CA TYR A 194 -7.96 0.95 8.29
C TYR A 194 -6.50 1.22 8.65
N ALA A 195 -5.93 2.26 8.06
CA ALA A 195 -4.51 2.62 8.14
C ALA A 195 -4.34 4.15 8.31
N HIS A 196 -3.08 4.59 8.39
CA HIS A 196 -2.74 5.99 8.16
C HIS A 196 -2.94 6.36 6.68
N ASN A 197 -3.63 7.46 6.41
CA ASN A 197 -4.00 7.91 5.05
C ASN A 197 -2.81 8.07 4.09
N GLU A 198 -1.65 8.44 4.61
CA GLU A 198 -0.42 8.62 3.81
C GLU A 198 0.12 7.29 3.24
N LEU A 199 -0.35 6.13 3.72
CA LEU A 199 0.09 4.83 3.21
C LEU A 199 -0.17 4.69 1.70
N ASP A 200 -1.37 5.08 1.23
CA ASP A 200 -1.75 4.99 -0.19
C ASP A 200 -0.83 5.83 -1.09
N LEU A 201 -0.28 6.93 -0.58
CA LEU A 201 0.66 7.79 -1.31
C LEU A 201 2.06 7.19 -1.38
N GLY A 202 2.38 6.21 -0.52
CA GLY A 202 3.62 5.46 -0.59
C GLY A 202 3.82 4.79 -1.95
N ASN A 203 2.75 4.27 -2.56
CA ASN A 203 2.82 3.68 -3.89
C ASN A 203 3.09 4.73 -4.98
N TRP A 204 2.72 5.99 -4.75
CA TRP A 204 2.96 7.09 -5.69
C TRP A 204 4.41 7.58 -5.65
N ARG A 205 5.24 7.13 -4.71
CA ARG A 205 6.65 7.55 -4.67
C ARG A 205 7.45 7.03 -5.87
N SER A 206 7.09 5.85 -6.39
CA SER A 206 7.82 5.22 -7.49
C SER A 206 7.55 5.96 -8.80
N LEU A 207 8.61 6.47 -9.45
CA LEU A 207 8.46 7.23 -10.70
C LEU A 207 7.91 6.43 -11.88
N ARG A 208 7.89 5.09 -11.78
CA ARG A 208 7.21 4.22 -12.76
C ARG A 208 5.70 4.47 -12.82
N HIS A 209 5.12 4.98 -11.73
CA HIS A 209 3.69 5.24 -11.64
C HIS A 209 3.37 6.68 -12.06
N ARG A 210 2.34 6.85 -12.88
CA ARG A 210 1.93 8.20 -13.35
C ARG A 210 1.39 9.07 -12.21
N LEU A 211 0.89 8.46 -11.13
CA LEU A 211 0.46 9.17 -9.91
C LEU A 211 1.63 9.78 -9.11
N SER A 212 2.88 9.46 -9.45
CA SER A 212 4.07 10.09 -8.85
C SER A 212 4.27 11.55 -9.25
N ARG A 213 3.59 12.01 -10.30
CA ARG A 213 3.69 13.39 -10.76
C ARG A 213 3.24 14.34 -9.65
N ARG A 214 3.99 15.42 -9.49
CA ARG A 214 3.79 16.46 -8.47
C ARG A 214 2.34 16.95 -8.37
N GLU A 215 1.66 17.07 -9.51
CA GLU A 215 0.25 17.49 -9.58
C GLU A 215 -0.72 16.60 -8.77
N TYR A 216 -0.51 15.28 -8.73
CA TYR A 216 -1.34 14.37 -7.92
C TYR A 216 -1.03 14.51 -6.43
N VAL A 217 0.25 14.47 -6.08
CA VAL A 217 0.71 14.55 -4.69
C VAL A 217 0.30 15.88 -4.04
N GLU A 218 0.54 17.00 -4.72
CA GLU A 218 0.19 18.32 -4.21
C GLU A 218 -1.33 18.55 -4.18
N SER A 219 -2.07 18.02 -5.16
CA SER A 219 -3.54 18.08 -5.14
C SER A 219 -4.12 17.28 -3.96
N TYR A 220 -3.60 16.08 -3.67
CA TYR A 220 -4.03 15.34 -2.48
C TYR A 220 -3.67 16.10 -1.20
N LYS A 221 -2.45 16.63 -1.06
CA LYS A 221 -2.02 17.41 0.12
C LYS A 221 -2.88 18.67 0.32
N HIS A 222 -3.39 19.27 -0.75
CA HIS A 222 -4.35 20.36 -0.65
C HIS A 222 -5.67 19.90 -0.01
N PHE A 223 -6.20 18.74 -0.41
CA PHE A 223 -7.45 18.21 0.14
C PHE A 223 -7.28 17.43 1.44
N PHE A 224 -6.10 16.94 1.78
CA PHE A 224 -5.78 16.28 3.04
C PHE A 224 -4.34 16.65 3.44
N PRO A 225 -4.17 17.70 4.26
CA PRO A 225 -2.84 18.17 4.66
C PRO A 225 -1.98 17.08 5.31
N PRO A 226 -0.64 17.11 5.10
CA PRO A 226 0.30 16.21 5.77
C PRO A 226 0.10 16.11 7.28
N SER A 227 0.25 14.91 7.84
CA SER A 227 0.22 14.70 9.28
C SER A 227 1.46 15.29 9.96
N GLU A 228 1.31 15.79 11.19
CA GLU A 228 2.44 16.28 11.98
C GLU A 228 3.33 15.13 12.48
N PRO A 229 4.67 15.22 12.41
CA PRO A 229 5.46 16.37 11.95
C PRO A 229 5.47 16.48 10.43
N VAL A 230 5.08 17.64 9.90
CA VAL A 230 4.96 17.86 8.44
C VAL A 230 6.31 17.69 7.73
N GLN A 231 7.42 18.06 8.37
CA GLN A 231 8.76 17.93 7.82
C GLN A 231 9.21 16.47 7.61
N GLU A 232 8.57 15.52 8.27
CA GLU A 232 8.86 14.07 8.14
C GLU A 232 7.91 13.39 7.13
N TRP A 233 7.01 14.13 6.47
CA TRP A 233 6.05 13.58 5.50
C TRP A 233 6.73 12.80 4.36
N ASP A 234 7.81 13.34 3.79
CA ASP A 234 8.51 12.67 2.68
C ASP A 234 9.21 11.38 3.15
N ASP A 235 9.76 11.39 4.37
CA ASP A 235 10.42 10.22 4.96
C ASP A 235 9.39 9.12 5.28
N ARG A 236 8.20 9.49 5.77
CA ARG A 236 7.09 8.54 5.94
C ARG A 236 6.62 7.96 4.61
N ASN A 237 6.52 8.76 3.56
CA ASN A 237 6.18 8.26 2.22
C ASN A 237 7.28 7.37 1.64
N ARG A 238 8.56 7.66 1.90
CA ARG A 238 9.68 6.76 1.59
C ARG A 238 9.57 5.43 2.36
N LEU A 239 9.22 5.49 3.64
CA LEU A 239 9.01 4.28 4.44
C LEU A 239 7.82 3.47 3.91
N TYR A 240 6.70 4.11 3.58
CA TYR A 240 5.51 3.46 3.04
C TYR A 240 5.72 2.90 1.64
N SER A 241 6.54 3.54 0.79
CA SER A 241 6.86 3.00 -0.53
C SER A 241 7.55 1.64 -0.45
N LEU A 242 8.39 1.42 0.57
CA LEU A 242 9.10 0.14 0.76
C LEU A 242 8.13 -1.05 0.79
N ARG A 243 6.92 -0.90 1.36
CA ARG A 243 5.90 -1.97 1.36
C ARG A 243 5.57 -2.42 -0.06
N TYR A 244 5.26 -1.48 -0.94
CA TYR A 244 4.87 -1.75 -2.31
C TYR A 244 6.03 -2.33 -3.11
N GLU A 245 7.22 -1.73 -2.95
CA GLU A 245 8.43 -2.20 -3.62
C GLU A 245 8.82 -3.63 -3.19
N LEU A 246 8.71 -3.96 -1.90
CA LEU A 246 8.89 -5.32 -1.40
C LEU A 246 7.87 -6.28 -2.00
N THR A 247 6.58 -5.91 -2.07
CA THR A 247 5.58 -6.74 -2.74
C THR A 247 6.01 -7.11 -4.15
N TYR A 248 6.33 -6.12 -4.99
CA TYR A 248 6.72 -6.37 -6.38
C TYR A 248 8.00 -7.20 -6.50
N MET A 249 8.99 -6.96 -5.63
CA MET A 249 10.21 -7.76 -5.56
C MET A 249 9.91 -9.23 -5.23
N ILE A 250 9.00 -9.50 -4.29
CA ILE A 250 8.60 -10.85 -3.89
C ILE A 250 7.83 -11.54 -5.02
N ILE A 251 6.85 -10.86 -5.64
CA ILE A 251 5.96 -11.50 -6.60
C ILE A 251 6.56 -11.68 -8.01
N MET A 252 7.53 -10.85 -8.38
CA MET A 252 8.15 -10.82 -9.71
C MET A 252 9.69 -10.86 -9.61
N PRO A 253 10.28 -11.95 -9.07
CA PRO A 253 11.74 -12.04 -8.96
C PRO A 253 12.39 -11.96 -10.34
N GLY A 254 13.43 -11.12 -10.46
CA GLY A 254 14.21 -10.96 -11.70
C GLY A 254 13.59 -10.05 -12.78
N ARG A 255 12.35 -9.58 -12.62
CA ARG A 255 11.77 -8.61 -13.59
C ARG A 255 12.30 -7.19 -13.42
N TYR A 256 12.70 -6.83 -12.21
CA TYR A 256 13.21 -5.50 -11.88
C TYR A 256 14.65 -5.63 -11.38
N ALA A 257 15.60 -5.73 -12.31
CA ALA A 257 17.01 -5.65 -11.99
C ALA A 257 17.28 -4.34 -11.22
N GLY A 258 17.95 -4.42 -10.07
CA GLY A 258 18.21 -3.26 -9.21
C GLY A 258 17.12 -2.93 -8.18
N GLN A 259 15.91 -3.50 -8.25
CA GLN A 259 14.83 -3.21 -7.30
C GLN A 259 15.24 -3.41 -5.83
N ARG A 260 15.96 -4.50 -5.54
CA ARG A 260 16.48 -4.75 -4.19
C ARG A 260 17.44 -3.65 -3.75
N GLN A 261 18.31 -3.19 -4.64
CA GLN A 261 19.22 -2.07 -4.35
C GLN A 261 18.43 -0.80 -4.03
N CYS A 262 17.40 -0.45 -4.81
CA CYS A 262 16.60 0.74 -4.54
C CYS A 262 15.86 0.67 -3.18
N ILE A 263 15.43 -0.53 -2.77
CA ILE A 263 14.83 -0.79 -1.44
C ILE A 263 15.89 -0.65 -0.34
N GLU A 264 17.07 -1.26 -0.52
CA GLU A 264 18.21 -1.14 0.41
C GLU A 264 18.64 0.32 0.57
N ASP A 265 18.80 1.07 -0.52
CA ASP A 265 19.19 2.48 -0.48
C ASP A 265 18.14 3.34 0.25
N SER A 266 16.86 3.05 0.03
CA SER A 266 15.78 3.77 0.72
C SER A 266 15.72 3.46 2.21
N MET A 267 15.93 2.19 2.61
CA MET A 267 16.08 1.83 4.03
C MET A 267 17.31 2.51 4.63
N LEU A 268 18.45 2.43 3.96
CA LEU A 268 19.71 2.96 4.43
C LEU A 268 19.69 4.47 4.58
N PHE A 269 19.08 5.20 3.64
CA PHE A 269 18.85 6.63 3.75
C PHE A 269 18.13 6.98 5.05
N LEU A 270 17.05 6.27 5.38
CA LEU A 270 16.29 6.51 6.61
C LEU A 270 17.11 6.14 7.85
N CYS A 271 17.82 5.01 7.82
CA CYS A 271 18.70 4.60 8.91
C CYS A 271 19.78 5.65 9.17
N GLN A 272 20.47 6.14 8.14
CA GLN A 272 21.52 7.16 8.27
C GLN A 272 20.96 8.50 8.73
N LYS A 273 19.78 8.91 8.24
CA LYS A 273 19.17 10.19 8.62
C LYS A 273 18.81 10.26 10.10
N TYR A 274 18.29 9.16 10.66
CA TYR A 274 17.77 9.13 12.02
C TYR A 274 18.73 8.51 13.05
N PHE A 275 19.67 7.67 12.61
CA PHE A 275 20.57 6.92 13.48
C PHE A 275 22.00 6.81 12.88
N PRO A 276 22.66 7.92 12.50
CA PRO A 276 23.94 7.89 11.80
C PRO A 276 25.04 7.12 12.56
N ASP A 277 25.15 7.33 13.88
CA ASP A 277 26.17 6.69 14.72
C ASP A 277 25.92 5.18 14.91
N GLU A 278 24.65 4.78 15.04
CA GLU A 278 24.29 3.36 15.17
C GLU A 278 24.47 2.61 13.84
N VAL A 279 24.21 3.25 12.69
CA VAL A 279 24.49 2.69 11.36
C VAL A 279 25.98 2.40 11.18
N LEU A 280 26.84 3.36 11.55
CA LEU A 280 28.29 3.20 11.54
C LEU A 280 28.73 2.04 12.45
N THR A 281 28.19 1.99 13.67
CA THR A 281 28.51 0.95 14.66
C THR A 281 28.05 -0.44 14.21
N ALA A 282 26.90 -0.53 13.54
CA ALA A 282 26.33 -1.78 13.03
C ALA A 282 27.01 -2.28 11.74
N GLY A 283 27.91 -1.49 11.13
CA GLY A 283 28.54 -1.85 9.87
C GLY A 283 27.55 -1.99 8.71
N LEU A 284 26.45 -1.23 8.76
CA LEU A 284 25.54 -1.08 7.63
C LEU A 284 26.23 -0.12 6.62
N LYS A 285 26.35 -0.52 5.34
CA LYS A 285 27.12 0.21 4.31
C LYS A 285 26.70 1.69 4.21
N ASP A 286 27.57 2.56 3.72
CA ASP A 286 27.23 3.97 3.44
C ASP A 286 26.48 4.15 2.11
N ALA A 287 25.40 4.94 2.11
CA ALA A 287 24.61 5.28 0.91
C ALA A 287 25.28 6.35 0.02
N THR A 288 26.60 6.44 -0.01
CA THR A 288 27.29 7.37 -0.92
C THR A 288 27.49 6.71 -2.29
N SER A 289 26.38 6.48 -3.01
CA SER A 289 26.41 6.27 -4.47
C SER A 289 25.38 7.18 -5.15
N PRO A 290 25.73 7.93 -6.21
CA PRO A 290 24.81 8.77 -6.98
C PRO A 290 23.64 8.03 -7.67
N GLU A 291 23.52 6.72 -7.51
CA GLU A 291 22.60 5.82 -8.24
C GLU A 291 21.13 5.91 -7.81
N LEU A 292 20.82 6.59 -6.69
CA LEU A 292 19.43 6.88 -6.27
C LEU A 292 18.61 7.58 -7.36
N ALA A 293 19.26 8.30 -8.29
CA ALA A 293 18.63 8.97 -9.41
C ALA A 293 18.38 8.07 -10.65
N GLU A 294 19.02 6.91 -10.76
CA GLU A 294 18.91 6.00 -11.91
C GLU A 294 17.91 4.87 -11.69
N CYS A 295 17.82 4.36 -10.47
CA CYS A 295 16.90 3.30 -10.04
C CYS A 295 15.41 3.61 -10.34
N MET A 296 15.04 4.90 -10.37
CA MET A 296 13.68 5.35 -10.64
C MET A 296 13.41 5.73 -12.11
N LYS A 297 14.36 5.51 -13.03
CA LYS A 297 14.25 5.93 -14.45
C LYS A 297 13.81 4.84 -15.42
N HIS A 298 13.58 3.62 -14.95
CA HIS A 298 13.16 2.55 -15.86
C HIS A 298 11.63 2.41 -15.90
N PRO A 299 11.01 2.59 -17.09
CA PRO A 299 9.57 2.41 -17.31
C PRO A 299 9.15 0.94 -17.17
#